data_AF-A0A101VEG7-F1
#
_entry.id   AF-A0A101VEG7-F1
#
_cell.length_a   1.000
_cell.length_b   1.000
_cell.length_c   1.000
_cell.angle_alpha   90.00
_cell.angle_beta   90.00
_cell.angle_gamma   90.00
#
_symmetry.space_group_name_H-M   'P 1'
#
loop_
_entity.id
_entity.type
_entity.pdbx_description
1 polymer ?
#
loop_
_entity_poly.entity_id
_entity_poly.type
_entity_poly.pdbx_seq_one_letter_code
_entity_poly.pdbx_strand_id
1 'polypeptide(L)' 'MTNEVIKKYIGKKCKISTGSFGTTVVGKITDVNENWLEVETRKGKELINADFIQSIKVQQND' A
#
# COMPACT_ATOMS: atom_id res chain seq x y z
N MET A 1 5.37 -14.42 -4.99
CA MET A 1 6.67 -13.87 -4.52
C MET A 1 6.61 -12.37 -4.25
N THR A 2 5.83 -11.60 -5.02
CA THR A 2 5.65 -10.14 -4.87
C THR A 2 5.25 -9.69 -3.45
N ASN A 3 4.39 -10.46 -2.77
CA ASN A 3 3.84 -10.07 -1.47
C ASN A 3 4.86 -10.14 -0.31
N GLU A 4 5.89 -11.00 -0.38
CA GLU A 4 6.93 -11.09 0.66
C GLU A 4 7.79 -9.82 0.73
N VAL A 5 7.95 -9.12 -0.40
CA VAL A 5 8.65 -7.83 -0.42
C VAL A 5 7.77 -6.73 0.17
N ILE A 6 6.47 -6.72 -0.17
CA ILE A 6 5.50 -5.73 0.33
C ILE A 6 5.30 -5.86 1.85
N LYS A 7 5.32 -7.09 2.39
CA LYS A 7 5.23 -7.34 3.85
C LYS A 7 6.29 -6.57 4.67
N LYS A 8 7.46 -6.27 4.11
CA LYS A 8 8.52 -5.45 4.75
C LYS A 8 8.13 -3.99 4.99
N TYR A 9 6.99 -3.57 4.45
CA TYR A 9 6.43 -2.23 4.57
C TYR A 9 5.20 -2.17 5.47
N ILE A 10 4.75 -3.31 6.03
CA ILE A 10 3.74 -3.32 7.10
C ILE A 10 4.21 -2.43 8.25
N GLY A 11 3.29 -1.64 8.78
CA GLY A 11 3.55 -0.66 9.82
C GLY A 11 4.07 0.69 9.32
N LYS A 12 4.47 0.81 8.04
CA LYS A 12 4.99 2.05 7.47
C LYS A 12 3.89 2.82 6.76
N LYS A 13 3.97 4.15 6.84
CA LYS A 13 3.14 5.06 6.05
C LYS A 13 3.70 5.15 4.63
N CYS A 14 2.90 4.77 3.66
CA CYS A 14 3.30 4.63 2.27
C CYS A 14 2.35 5.42 1.35
N LYS A 15 2.90 5.95 0.26
CA LYS A 15 2.15 6.34 -0.93
C LYS A 15 2.16 5.16 -1.90
N ILE A 16 0.99 4.62 -2.19
CA ILE A 16 0.77 3.44 -3.03
C ILE A 16 0.05 3.90 -4.29
N SER A 17 0.53 3.54 -5.47
CA SER A 17 -0.07 3.93 -6.74
C SER A 17 -0.27 2.72 -7.66
N THR A 18 -1.45 2.63 -8.26
CA THR A 18 -1.77 1.63 -9.30
C THR A 18 -1.55 2.16 -10.72
N GLY A 19 -0.81 3.26 -10.87
CA GLY A 19 -0.46 3.86 -12.16
C GLY A 19 -1.22 5.15 -12.50
N SER A 20 -0.88 5.76 -13.63
CA SER A 20 -1.37 7.09 -14.04
C SER A 20 -2.88 7.20 -14.22
N PHE A 21 -3.55 6.10 -14.56
CA PHE A 21 -5.01 6.01 -14.71
C PHE A 21 -5.69 5.30 -13.53
N GLY A 22 -4.90 4.95 -12.51
CA GLY A 22 -5.36 4.19 -11.35
C GLY A 22 -5.63 5.08 -10.14
N THR A 23 -5.64 4.46 -8.97
CA THR A 23 -5.77 5.15 -7.68
C THR A 23 -4.39 5.43 -7.07
N THR A 24 -4.34 6.47 -6.24
CA THR A 24 -3.22 6.71 -5.35
C THR A 24 -3.74 6.80 -3.93
N VAL A 25 -3.24 5.92 -3.07
CA VAL A 25 -3.62 5.84 -1.65
C VAL A 25 -2.42 6.22 -0.80
N VAL A 26 -2.66 7.02 0.25
CA VAL A 26 -1.65 7.38 1.24
C VAL A 26 -2.14 6.94 2.61
N GLY A 27 -1.42 6.00 3.21
CA GLY A 27 -1.82 5.43 4.50
C GLY A 27 -0.78 4.46 5.04
N LYS A 28 -1.05 3.90 6.21
CA LYS A 28 -0.22 2.89 6.85
C LYS A 28 -0.65 1.51 6.36
N ILE A 29 0.29 0.71 5.86
CA ILE A 29 -0.01 -0.69 5.53
C ILE A 29 -0.19 -1.45 6.83
N THR A 30 -1.38 -2.02 7.06
CA THR A 30 -1.72 -2.75 8.28
C THR A 30 -1.62 -4.26 8.10
N ASP A 31 -1.91 -4.77 6.90
CA ASP A 31 -1.79 -6.19 6.58
C ASP A 31 -1.51 -6.42 5.09
N VAL A 32 -0.95 -7.59 4.77
CA VAL A 32 -0.74 -8.08 3.41
C VAL A 32 -1.11 -9.57 3.37
N ASN A 33 -2.27 -9.88 2.81
CA ASN A 33 -2.78 -11.24 2.68
C ASN A 33 -3.05 -11.55 1.21
N GLU A 34 -2.36 -12.56 0.69
CA GLU A 34 -2.33 -12.87 -0.74
C GLU A 34 -2.15 -11.57 -1.55
N ASN A 35 -3.06 -11.26 -2.48
CA ASN A 35 -2.97 -10.10 -3.35
C ASN A 35 -3.72 -8.88 -2.80
N TRP A 36 -4.01 -8.84 -1.50
CA TRP A 36 -4.68 -7.71 -0.86
C TRP A 36 -3.78 -7.03 0.17
N LEU A 37 -3.69 -5.70 0.06
CA LEU A 37 -3.10 -4.84 1.08
C LEU A 37 -4.23 -4.15 1.83
N GLU A 38 -4.26 -4.30 3.15
CA GLU A 38 -5.05 -3.42 4.00
C GLU A 38 -4.24 -2.15 4.32
N VAL A 39 -4.85 -0.99 4.07
CA VAL A 39 -4.23 0.31 4.28
C VAL A 39 -5.12 1.17 5.15
N GLU A 40 -4.60 1.59 6.30
CA GLU A 40 -5.27 2.56 7.16
C GLU A 40 -4.97 3.98 6.69
N THR A 41 -6.01 4.68 6.21
CA THR A 41 -5.96 6.06 5.73
C THR A 41 -6.68 6.99 6.70
N ARG A 42 -6.62 8.30 6.47
CA ARG A 42 -7.39 9.29 7.26
C ARG A 42 -8.90 9.14 7.12
N LYS A 43 -9.38 8.46 6.06
CA LYS A 43 -10.81 8.29 5.76
C LYS A 43 -11.35 6.93 6.21
N GLY A 44 -10.49 6.06 6.74
CA GLY A 44 -10.84 4.70 7.13
C GLY A 44 -9.88 3.68 6.53
N LYS A 45 -10.33 2.43 6.46
CA LYS A 45 -9.57 1.33 5.88
C LYS A 45 -9.87 1.17 4.40
N GLU A 46 -8.83 0.99 3.60
CA GLU A 46 -8.93 0.71 2.18
C GLU A 46 -8.22 -0.60 1.85
N LEU A 47 -8.79 -1.35 0.90
CA LEU A 47 -8.20 -2.57 0.36
C LEU A 47 -7.64 -2.29 -1.03
N ILE A 48 -6.37 -2.61 -1.25
CA ILE A 48 -5.70 -2.41 -2.53
C ILE A 48 -5.25 -3.75 -3.08
N ASN A 49 -5.59 -4.02 -4.34
CA ASN A 49 -5.12 -5.20 -5.03
C ASN A 49 -3.66 -5.04 -5.45
N ALA A 50 -2.80 -5.91 -4.93
CA ALA A 50 -1.34 -5.93 -5.11
C ALA A 50 -0.92 -6.13 -6.57
N ASP A 51 -1.71 -6.84 -7.37
CA ASP A 51 -1.39 -7.17 -8.76
C ASP A 51 -1.39 -5.93 -9.66
N PHE A 52 -2.09 -4.87 -9.25
CA PHE A 52 -2.18 -3.61 -9.98
C PHE A 52 -1.26 -2.52 -9.44
N ILE A 53 -0.50 -2.80 -8.37
CA ILE A 53 0.41 -1.80 -7.80
C ILE A 53 1.60 -1.62 -8.73
N GLN A 54 1.81 -0.37 -9.15
CA GLN A 54 2.98 0.01 -9.94
C GLN A 54 4.11 0.57 -9.07
N SER A 55 3.78 1.20 -7.93
CA SER A 55 4.80 1.70 -7.00
C SER A 55 4.32 1.84 -5.56
N ILE A 56 5.25 1.64 -4.62
CA ILE A 56 5.09 1.93 -3.19
C ILE A 56 6.28 2.79 -2.75
N LYS A 57 6.01 3.98 -2.21
CA LYS A 57 7.02 4.88 -1.64
C LYS A 57 6.74 5.11 -0.17
N VAL A 58 7.69 4.77 0.71
CA VAL A 58 7.62 5.14 2.13
C VAL A 58 7.69 6.66 2.24
N GLN A 59 6.75 7.25 2.97
CA GLN A 59 6.87 8.65 3.35
C GLN A 59 7.83 8.74 4.54
N GLN A 60 8.98 9.35 4.33
CA GLN A 60 9.79 9.84 5.46
C GLN A 60 9.00 10.98 6.09
N ASN A 61 8.76 10.90 7.40
CA ASN A 61 8.37 12.06 8.17
C ASN A 61 9.64 12.91 8.30
N ASP A 62 9.62 14.13 7.77
CA ASP A 62 10.42 15.23 8.33
C ASP A 62 9.80 15.65 9.67
#